data_AF-A0A564T7C3-F1
#
_entry.id   AF-A0A564T7C3-F1
#
_cell.length_a   1.000
_cell.length_b   1.000
_cell.length_c   1.000
_cell.angle_alpha   90.00
_cell.angle_beta   90.00
_cell.angle_gamma   90.00
#
_symmetry.space_group_name_H-M   'P 1'
#
loop_
_entity.id
_entity.type
_entity.pdbx_description
1 polymer ?
#
loop_
_entity_poly.entity_id
_entity_poly.type
_entity_poly.pdbx_seq_one_letter_code
_entity_poly.pdbx_strand_id
1 'polypeptide(L)'
;MKNPLHYQFSEYDCGPTTMQNAISFLFEREEIPPEILRNIMLYCLDCYSSDGNPGESGTSCAAMMFLSNWLNSMGNIDKLAVSSKYLSGKSVYIGNESYVNDALNRGGAVVLRLYTDEWHYVLLTGIDGKNVRMFDPYYCDQEYEQKDIVRVLDQPTCCNRIVPWKYFNKTALNMYSLGPYDGREAVILFNEKTRLTEEETIEYFI
;
A
#
# COMPACT_ATOMS: atom_id res chain seq x y z
N MET A 1 14.85 -12.29 -8.28
CA MET A 1 14.24 -11.34 -9.24
C MET A 1 12.90 -10.89 -8.67
N LYS A 2 12.60 -9.58 -8.67
CA LYS A 2 11.27 -9.07 -8.26
C LYS A 2 10.14 -9.54 -9.17
N ASN A 3 8.97 -9.76 -8.59
CA ASN A 3 7.75 -9.99 -9.35
C ASN A 3 7.21 -8.66 -9.90
N PRO A 4 6.64 -8.65 -11.11
CA PRO A 4 5.67 -7.62 -11.48
C PRO A 4 4.58 -7.51 -10.42
N LEU A 5 4.11 -6.30 -10.17
CA LEU A 5 2.97 -6.05 -9.30
C LEU A 5 1.68 -6.47 -10.01
N HIS A 6 0.74 -6.99 -9.24
CA HIS A 6 -0.47 -7.63 -9.74
C HIS A 6 -1.67 -6.70 -9.66
N TYR A 7 -2.56 -6.81 -10.64
CA TYR A 7 -3.92 -6.27 -10.56
C TYR A 7 -4.81 -7.23 -9.77
N GLN A 8 -5.87 -6.68 -9.16
CA GLN A 8 -6.86 -7.48 -8.45
C GLN A 8 -7.59 -8.42 -9.40
N PHE A 9 -8.00 -9.56 -8.89
CA PHE A 9 -8.64 -10.61 -9.69
C PHE A 9 -10.16 -10.41 -9.82
N SER A 10 -10.77 -9.78 -8.83
CA SER A 10 -12.21 -9.54 -8.66
C SER A 10 -12.45 -8.11 -8.15
N GLU A 11 -13.70 -7.71 -7.96
CA GLU A 11 -14.02 -6.38 -7.39
C GLU A 11 -13.69 -6.27 -5.89
N TYR A 12 -13.31 -7.36 -5.21
CA TYR A 12 -13.26 -7.39 -3.74
C TYR A 12 -11.86 -7.59 -3.16
N ASP A 13 -10.87 -7.97 -3.97
CA ASP A 13 -9.56 -8.43 -3.51
C ASP A 13 -8.43 -7.39 -3.63
N CYS A 14 -8.78 -6.09 -3.65
CA CYS A 14 -7.80 -5.01 -3.62
C CYS A 14 -6.87 -5.09 -2.39
N GLY A 15 -7.41 -5.46 -1.22
CA GLY A 15 -6.67 -5.64 0.03
C GLY A 15 -5.55 -6.70 -0.07
N PRO A 16 -5.87 -7.98 -0.30
CA PRO A 16 -4.86 -9.04 -0.38
C PRO A 16 -3.90 -8.82 -1.56
N THR A 17 -4.39 -8.29 -2.69
CA THR A 17 -3.53 -7.98 -3.84
C THR A 17 -2.50 -6.91 -3.49
N THR A 18 -2.91 -5.84 -2.82
CA THR A 18 -1.99 -4.74 -2.43
C THR A 18 -0.98 -5.19 -1.38
N MET A 19 -1.38 -6.02 -0.42
CA MET A 19 -0.46 -6.62 0.55
C MET A 19 0.59 -7.52 -0.13
N GLN A 20 0.18 -8.35 -1.10
CA GLN A 20 1.12 -9.16 -1.88
C GLN A 20 2.08 -8.31 -2.72
N ASN A 21 1.57 -7.22 -3.31
CA ASN A 21 2.37 -6.27 -4.06
C ASN A 21 3.41 -5.56 -3.17
N ALA A 22 3.06 -5.20 -1.94
CA ALA A 22 4.01 -4.60 -1.00
C ALA A 22 5.19 -5.54 -0.70
N ILE A 23 4.92 -6.83 -0.46
CA ILE A 23 5.97 -7.83 -0.23
C ILE A 23 6.80 -8.04 -1.51
N SER A 24 6.16 -8.15 -2.67
CA SER A 24 6.85 -8.30 -3.97
C SER A 24 7.70 -7.09 -4.34
N PHE A 25 7.30 -5.89 -3.91
CA PHE A 25 8.09 -4.68 -4.07
C PHE A 25 9.32 -4.67 -3.15
N LEU A 26 9.20 -5.16 -1.92
CA LEU A 26 10.26 -5.08 -0.91
C LEU A 26 11.29 -6.22 -0.99
N PHE A 27 10.90 -7.38 -1.50
CA PHE A 27 11.72 -8.60 -1.45
C PHE A 27 11.86 -9.25 -2.82
N GLU A 28 12.98 -9.93 -3.04
CA GLU A 28 13.16 -10.76 -4.22
C GLU A 28 12.28 -12.01 -4.13
N ARG A 29 11.78 -12.52 -5.26
CA ARG A 29 10.87 -13.69 -5.31
C ARG A 29 11.39 -14.87 -4.50
N GLU A 30 12.69 -15.11 -4.55
CA GLU A 30 13.37 -16.24 -3.92
C GLU A 30 13.45 -16.11 -2.40
N GLU A 31 13.27 -14.90 -1.85
CA GLU A 31 13.26 -14.65 -0.41
C GLU A 31 11.88 -14.85 0.22
N ILE A 32 10.79 -14.79 -0.55
CA ILE A 32 9.42 -14.73 -0.03
C ILE A 32 8.94 -16.13 0.41
N PRO A 33 8.70 -16.37 1.71
CA PRO A 33 8.17 -17.65 2.17
C PRO A 33 6.73 -17.86 1.69
N PRO A 34 6.36 -19.07 1.20
CA PRO A 34 4.99 -19.35 0.74
C PRO A 34 3.89 -19.10 1.79
N GLU A 35 4.23 -19.15 3.08
CA GLU A 35 3.28 -18.86 4.15
C GLU A 35 2.81 -17.40 4.18
N ILE A 36 3.58 -16.46 3.60
CA ILE A 36 3.14 -15.06 3.44
C ILE A 36 1.98 -14.98 2.47
N LEU A 37 2.11 -15.58 1.30
CA LEU A 37 1.03 -15.64 0.33
C LEU A 37 -0.21 -16.31 0.94
N ARG A 38 -0.02 -17.48 1.57
CA ARG A 38 -1.12 -18.22 2.20
C ARG A 38 -1.85 -17.39 3.25
N ASN A 39 -1.12 -16.73 4.14
CA ASN A 39 -1.73 -16.01 5.26
C ASN A 39 -2.37 -14.69 4.83
N ILE A 40 -1.81 -13.98 3.85
CA ILE A 40 -2.50 -12.83 3.25
C ILE A 40 -3.85 -13.27 2.69
N MET A 41 -3.88 -14.35 1.90
CA MET A 41 -5.14 -14.85 1.34
C MET A 41 -6.11 -15.38 2.39
N LEU A 42 -5.60 -15.97 3.49
CA LEU A 42 -6.44 -16.54 4.54
C LEU A 42 -7.11 -15.48 5.42
N TYR A 43 -6.43 -14.36 5.68
CA TYR A 43 -6.91 -13.33 6.62
C TYR A 43 -7.58 -12.14 5.94
N CYS A 44 -7.36 -11.94 4.64
CA CYS A 44 -8.11 -10.97 3.85
C CYS A 44 -9.46 -11.54 3.39
N LEU A 45 -10.28 -10.69 2.74
CA LEU A 45 -11.64 -11.03 2.29
C LEU A 45 -12.53 -11.52 3.44
N ASP A 46 -12.33 -10.96 4.63
CA ASP A 46 -13.00 -11.34 5.87
C ASP A 46 -14.39 -10.71 6.04
N CYS A 47 -14.72 -9.70 5.24
CA CYS A 47 -16.02 -9.04 5.29
C CYS A 47 -17.09 -9.83 4.52
N TYR A 48 -18.36 -9.53 4.83
CA TYR A 48 -19.53 -10.12 4.17
C TYR A 48 -20.35 -9.02 3.50
N SER A 49 -21.06 -9.32 2.42
CA SER A 49 -22.07 -8.40 1.88
C SER A 49 -23.23 -8.20 2.84
N SER A 50 -24.11 -7.24 2.54
CA SER A 50 -25.37 -7.04 3.28
C SER A 50 -26.27 -8.28 3.28
N ASP A 51 -26.15 -9.12 2.25
CA ASP A 51 -26.91 -10.36 2.10
C ASP A 51 -26.22 -11.57 2.75
N GLY A 52 -25.04 -11.36 3.36
CA GLY A 52 -24.29 -12.39 4.07
C GLY A 52 -23.41 -13.26 3.16
N ASN A 53 -23.12 -12.83 1.94
CA ASN A 53 -22.16 -13.55 1.08
C ASN A 53 -20.73 -13.26 1.55
N PRO A 54 -19.89 -14.29 1.77
CA PRO A 54 -18.52 -14.12 2.23
C PRO A 54 -17.64 -13.46 1.16
N GLY A 55 -16.79 -12.52 1.58
CA GLY A 55 -15.80 -11.85 0.73
C GLY A 55 -16.31 -10.64 -0.07
N GLU A 56 -17.63 -10.48 -0.21
CA GLU A 56 -18.26 -9.44 -1.07
C GLU A 56 -18.26 -8.02 -0.48
N SER A 57 -17.55 -7.79 0.62
CA SER A 57 -17.24 -6.45 1.16
C SER A 57 -15.74 -6.25 1.34
N GLY A 58 -14.93 -7.09 0.68
CA GLY A 58 -13.48 -7.02 0.69
C GLY A 58 -12.85 -7.31 2.05
N THR A 59 -11.78 -6.58 2.35
CA THR A 59 -10.94 -6.78 3.54
C THR A 59 -11.18 -5.69 4.57
N SER A 60 -11.33 -6.07 5.83
CA SER A 60 -11.53 -5.14 6.94
C SER A 60 -10.23 -4.47 7.39
N CYS A 61 -10.37 -3.32 8.04
CA CYS A 61 -9.25 -2.67 8.75
C CYS A 61 -8.66 -3.56 9.86
N ALA A 62 -9.49 -4.40 10.49
CA ALA A 62 -9.04 -5.33 11.52
C ALA A 62 -8.13 -6.42 10.93
N ALA A 63 -8.45 -6.93 9.74
CA ALA A 63 -7.60 -7.86 9.00
C ALA A 63 -6.27 -7.22 8.61
N MET A 64 -6.26 -5.97 8.14
CA MET A 64 -5.02 -5.24 7.81
C MET A 64 -4.13 -5.01 9.04
N MET A 65 -4.73 -4.59 10.16
CA MET A 65 -4.02 -4.46 11.44
C MET A 65 -3.46 -5.80 11.92
N PHE A 66 -4.25 -6.88 11.82
CA PHE A 66 -3.79 -8.22 12.17
C PHE A 66 -2.59 -8.65 11.31
N LEU A 67 -2.68 -8.49 9.99
CA LEU A 67 -1.60 -8.84 9.06
C LEU A 67 -0.33 -8.03 9.33
N SER A 68 -0.45 -6.74 9.64
CA SER A 68 0.69 -5.91 10.06
C SER A 68 1.41 -6.50 11.28
N ASN A 69 0.65 -6.88 12.32
CA ASN A 69 1.23 -7.50 13.53
C ASN A 69 1.78 -8.91 13.27
N TRP A 70 1.14 -9.69 12.41
CA TRP A 70 1.60 -11.01 12.01
C TRP A 70 2.93 -10.94 11.24
N LEU A 71 3.10 -9.95 10.34
CA LEU A 71 4.36 -9.71 9.65
C LEU A 71 5.49 -9.34 10.61
N ASN A 72 5.22 -8.54 11.66
CA ASN A 72 6.22 -8.29 12.70
C ASN A 72 6.65 -9.58 13.41
N SER A 73 5.71 -10.50 13.67
CA SER A 73 6.05 -11.81 14.25
C SER A 73 6.98 -12.61 13.34
N MET A 74 6.82 -12.51 12.00
CA MET A 74 7.70 -13.15 11.02
C MET A 74 9.12 -12.57 11.03
N GLY A 75 9.24 -11.24 11.16
CA GLY A 75 10.51 -10.54 11.35
C GLY A 75 11.23 -10.98 12.62
N ASN A 76 10.49 -11.06 13.74
CA ASN A 76 11.05 -11.41 15.05
C ASN A 76 11.58 -12.85 15.16
N ILE A 77 11.15 -13.76 14.28
CA ILE A 77 11.63 -15.15 14.22
C ILE A 77 12.58 -15.37 13.04
N ASP A 78 13.10 -14.29 12.44
CA ASP A 78 14.07 -14.29 11.34
C ASP A 78 13.65 -15.08 10.09
N LYS A 79 12.35 -15.25 9.86
CA LYS A 79 11.84 -15.95 8.66
C LYS A 79 11.84 -15.08 7.41
N LEU A 80 11.64 -13.79 7.58
CA LEU A 80 11.78 -12.76 6.56
C LEU A 80 12.19 -11.48 7.26
N ALA A 81 13.14 -10.72 6.72
CA ALA A 81 13.59 -9.46 7.31
C ALA A 81 12.57 -8.32 7.09
N VAL A 82 11.32 -8.56 7.52
CA VAL A 82 10.20 -7.64 7.36
C VAL A 82 9.85 -7.00 8.69
N SER A 83 9.56 -5.70 8.66
CA SER A 83 8.85 -5.01 9.73
C SER A 83 7.61 -4.33 9.18
N SER A 84 6.65 -4.08 10.05
CA SER A 84 5.40 -3.41 9.69
C SER A 84 4.90 -2.50 10.79
N LYS A 85 4.18 -1.45 10.39
CA LYS A 85 3.49 -0.53 11.29
C LYS A 85 2.11 -0.19 10.74
N TYR A 86 1.08 -0.50 11.51
CA TYR A 86 -0.28 -0.07 11.25
C TYR A 86 -0.49 1.38 11.71
N LEU A 87 -1.14 2.19 10.89
CA LEU A 87 -1.55 3.56 11.16
C LEU A 87 -3.05 3.69 11.00
N SER A 88 -3.66 4.59 11.77
CA SER A 88 -5.07 4.94 11.62
C SER A 88 -5.35 6.40 11.94
N GLY A 89 -6.49 6.90 11.50
CA GLY A 89 -6.97 8.21 11.91
C GLY A 89 -6.13 9.36 11.35
N LYS A 90 -5.89 10.36 12.20
CA LYS A 90 -5.11 11.56 11.87
C LYS A 90 -3.63 11.28 11.58
N SER A 91 -3.11 10.11 11.97
CA SER A 91 -1.73 9.73 11.67
C SER A 91 -1.52 9.35 10.19
N VAL A 92 -2.62 9.15 9.44
CA VAL A 92 -2.60 8.80 8.02
C VAL A 92 -2.83 10.06 7.19
N TYR A 93 -1.73 10.57 6.64
CA TYR A 93 -1.70 11.71 5.72
C TYR A 93 -0.41 11.68 4.90
N ILE A 94 -0.39 12.40 3.78
CA ILE A 94 0.81 12.63 2.96
C ILE A 94 1.38 14.01 3.31
N GLY A 95 2.58 14.06 3.83
CA GLY A 95 3.24 15.33 4.19
C GLY A 95 4.67 15.12 4.66
N ASN A 96 5.46 16.19 4.73
CA ASN A 96 6.88 16.10 5.11
C ASN A 96 7.11 15.42 6.47
N GLU A 97 6.20 15.64 7.43
CA GLU A 97 6.28 15.07 8.78
C GLU A 97 5.44 13.80 8.96
N SER A 98 4.92 13.24 7.86
CA SER A 98 4.08 12.05 7.93
C SER A 98 4.91 10.78 8.00
N TYR A 99 4.44 9.80 8.78
CA TYR A 99 5.02 8.45 8.79
C TYR A 99 4.99 7.79 7.40
N VAL A 100 3.97 8.12 6.58
CA VAL A 100 3.85 7.61 5.21
C VAL A 100 5.01 8.12 4.36
N ASN A 101 5.31 9.43 4.39
CA ASN A 101 6.39 10.01 3.61
C ASN A 101 7.77 9.58 4.10
N ASP A 102 7.98 9.53 5.43
CA ASP A 102 9.20 8.96 6.02
C ASP A 102 9.47 7.55 5.48
N ALA A 103 8.44 6.69 5.50
CA ALA A 103 8.58 5.33 5.01
C ALA A 103 8.96 5.26 3.54
N LEU A 104 8.31 6.06 2.69
CA LEU A 104 8.58 6.06 1.25
C LEU A 104 9.98 6.60 0.89
N ASN A 105 10.48 7.61 1.62
CA ASN A 105 11.85 8.11 1.42
C ASN A 105 12.91 7.10 1.88
N ARG A 106 12.57 6.24 2.84
CA ARG A 106 13.50 5.24 3.41
C ARG A 106 13.44 3.88 2.70
N GLY A 107 12.86 3.84 1.49
CA GLY A 107 12.75 2.61 0.70
C GLY A 107 11.66 1.64 1.18
N GLY A 108 10.77 2.09 2.06
CA GLY A 108 9.60 1.33 2.50
C GLY A 108 8.46 1.34 1.48
N ALA A 109 7.45 0.52 1.77
CA ALA A 109 6.21 0.45 1.02
C ALA A 109 5.02 0.78 1.93
N VAL A 110 3.97 1.36 1.38
CA VAL A 110 2.76 1.70 2.15
C VAL A 110 1.53 1.16 1.44
N VAL A 111 0.83 0.23 2.09
CA VAL A 111 -0.52 -0.18 1.70
C VAL A 111 -1.47 0.85 2.29
N LEU A 112 -2.06 1.68 1.43
CA LEU A 112 -2.86 2.82 1.83
C LEU A 112 -4.33 2.58 1.47
N ARG A 113 -5.22 2.81 2.43
CA ARG A 113 -6.67 2.88 2.17
C ARG A 113 -7.04 4.29 1.74
N LEU A 114 -7.73 4.41 0.61
CA LEU A 114 -8.25 5.67 0.08
C LEU A 114 -9.60 5.44 -0.60
N TYR A 115 -10.22 6.52 -1.06
CA TYR A 115 -11.49 6.48 -1.78
C TYR A 115 -11.25 6.66 -3.28
N THR A 116 -11.86 5.81 -4.09
CA THR A 116 -12.02 6.03 -5.54
C THR A 116 -13.49 6.37 -5.80
N ASP A 117 -14.31 5.37 -6.09
CA ASP A 117 -15.78 5.37 -6.01
C ASP A 117 -16.27 4.56 -4.80
N GLU A 118 -15.39 3.72 -4.27
CA GLU A 118 -15.54 2.94 -3.05
C GLU A 118 -14.23 2.94 -2.27
N TRP A 119 -14.24 2.31 -1.09
CA TRP A 119 -13.03 2.17 -0.30
C TRP A 119 -12.08 1.18 -0.95
N HIS A 120 -10.85 1.63 -1.21
CA HIS A 120 -9.90 0.90 -2.03
C HIS A 120 -8.51 0.90 -1.41
N TYR A 121 -7.75 -0.17 -1.64
CA TYR A 121 -6.36 -0.29 -1.23
C TYR A 121 -5.43 -0.09 -2.41
N VAL A 122 -4.43 0.77 -2.23
CA VAL A 122 -3.39 1.04 -3.21
C VAL A 122 -2.01 0.90 -2.56
N LEU A 123 -1.00 0.60 -3.38
CA LEU A 123 0.38 0.53 -2.91
C LEU A 123 1.10 1.82 -3.23
N LEU A 124 1.74 2.45 -2.25
CA LEU A 124 2.70 3.53 -2.46
C LEU A 124 4.12 2.96 -2.38
N THR A 125 4.97 3.32 -3.34
CA THR A 125 6.33 2.75 -3.50
C THR A 125 7.45 3.80 -3.55
N GLY A 126 7.09 5.08 -3.52
CA GLY A 126 8.06 6.16 -3.39
C GLY A 126 7.43 7.52 -3.55
N ILE A 127 8.23 8.56 -3.28
CA ILE A 127 7.86 9.96 -3.51
C ILE A 127 8.94 10.60 -4.40
N ASP A 128 8.50 11.49 -5.29
CA ASP A 128 9.35 12.33 -6.12
C ASP A 128 8.80 13.76 -6.07
N GLY A 129 9.44 14.62 -5.27
CA GLY A 129 8.94 15.94 -4.95
C GLY A 129 7.53 15.91 -4.35
N LYS A 130 6.55 16.49 -5.06
CA LYS A 130 5.12 16.50 -4.65
C LYS A 130 4.28 15.44 -5.36
N ASN A 131 4.93 14.40 -5.88
CA ASN A 131 4.28 13.28 -6.54
C ASN A 131 4.56 11.97 -5.79
N VAL A 132 3.59 11.06 -5.81
CA VAL A 132 3.68 9.74 -5.20
C VAL A 132 3.70 8.69 -6.31
N ARG A 133 4.69 7.79 -6.29
CA ARG A 133 4.67 6.56 -7.08
C ARG A 133 3.68 5.60 -6.44
N MET A 134 2.63 5.26 -7.18
CA MET A 134 1.51 4.46 -6.70
C MET A 134 1.22 3.31 -7.67
N PHE A 135 0.89 2.15 -7.12
CA PHE A 135 0.29 1.06 -7.85
C PHE A 135 -1.16 0.88 -7.40
N ASP A 136 -2.08 1.20 -8.29
CA ASP A 136 -3.50 0.93 -8.13
C ASP A 136 -3.78 -0.49 -8.66
N PRO A 137 -4.18 -1.46 -7.81
CA PRO A 137 -4.48 -2.82 -8.27
C PRO A 137 -5.74 -2.90 -9.12
N TYR A 138 -6.55 -1.84 -9.20
CA TYR A 138 -7.69 -1.78 -10.10
C TYR A 138 -7.21 -1.42 -11.51
N TYR A 139 -7.31 -2.37 -12.44
CA TYR A 139 -6.94 -2.12 -13.83
C TYR A 139 -8.02 -1.29 -14.53
N CYS A 140 -7.75 0.00 -14.73
CA CYS A 140 -8.55 0.86 -15.58
C CYS A 140 -7.82 1.17 -16.89
N ASP A 141 -8.44 0.84 -18.02
CA ASP A 141 -7.94 1.13 -19.37
C ASP A 141 -8.43 2.47 -19.92
N GLN A 142 -9.38 3.11 -19.26
CA GLN A 142 -9.94 4.42 -19.62
C GLN A 142 -9.04 5.58 -19.19
N GLU A 143 -9.20 6.73 -19.85
CA GLU A 143 -8.54 7.97 -19.44
C GLU A 143 -9.20 8.54 -18.19
N TYR A 144 -8.39 8.94 -17.21
CA TYR A 144 -8.88 9.66 -16.04
C TYR A 144 -9.28 11.09 -16.42
N GLU A 145 -10.34 11.59 -15.79
CA GLU A 145 -10.70 13.01 -15.88
C GLU A 145 -9.57 13.91 -15.35
N GLN A 146 -8.83 13.41 -14.35
CA GLN A 146 -7.70 14.07 -13.72
C GLN A 146 -6.44 13.98 -14.59
N LYS A 147 -6.26 14.95 -15.47
CA LYS A 147 -5.16 15.00 -16.45
C LYS A 147 -3.75 15.05 -15.88
N ASP A 148 -3.59 15.33 -14.59
CA ASP A 148 -2.30 15.41 -13.91
C ASP A 148 -1.95 14.13 -13.12
N ILE A 149 -2.79 13.10 -13.19
CA ILE A 149 -2.44 11.74 -12.79
C ILE A 149 -1.81 11.05 -13.99
N VAL A 150 -0.53 10.70 -13.87
CA VAL A 150 0.22 10.11 -14.99
C VAL A 150 0.17 8.59 -14.91
N ARG A 151 -0.18 7.93 -16.02
CA ARG A 151 -0.12 6.48 -16.16
C ARG A 151 1.31 6.03 -16.48
N VAL A 152 1.76 4.98 -15.80
CA VAL A 152 3.09 4.38 -15.97
C VAL A 152 2.91 2.95 -16.49
N LEU A 153 3.58 2.58 -17.58
CA LEU A 153 3.43 1.29 -18.25
C LEU A 153 4.71 0.46 -18.27
N ASP A 154 5.84 1.08 -18.00
CA ASP A 154 7.19 0.53 -18.13
C ASP A 154 7.87 0.24 -16.78
N GLN A 155 7.16 0.42 -15.66
CA GLN A 155 7.66 0.15 -14.30
C GLN A 155 6.85 -0.94 -13.58
N PRO A 156 6.77 -2.16 -14.15
CA PRO A 156 5.85 -3.21 -13.70
C PRO A 156 6.10 -3.67 -12.26
N THR A 157 7.31 -3.49 -11.73
CA THR A 157 7.67 -3.90 -10.35
C THR A 157 7.61 -2.75 -9.35
N CYS A 158 7.11 -1.57 -9.72
CA CYS A 158 7.17 -0.36 -8.88
C CYS A 158 5.85 0.41 -8.83
N CYS A 159 5.32 0.86 -9.96
CA CYS A 159 4.12 1.69 -9.98
C CYS A 159 3.42 1.64 -11.34
N ASN A 160 2.13 1.92 -11.34
CA ASN A 160 1.36 2.12 -12.57
C ASN A 160 0.75 3.54 -12.65
N ARG A 161 0.94 4.37 -11.61
CA ARG A 161 0.50 5.76 -11.53
C ARG A 161 1.52 6.64 -10.82
N ILE A 162 1.60 7.89 -11.25
CA ILE A 162 2.20 9.00 -10.50
C ILE A 162 1.08 9.95 -10.10
N VAL A 163 0.89 10.14 -8.79
CA VAL A 163 -0.25 10.92 -8.24
C VAL A 163 0.24 12.13 -7.44
N PRO A 164 -0.21 13.35 -7.77
CA PRO A 164 0.12 14.54 -7.00
C PRO A 164 -0.42 14.52 -5.56
N TRP A 165 0.33 15.07 -4.60
CA TRP A 165 -0.04 15.10 -3.17
C TRP A 165 -1.42 15.71 -2.89
N LYS A 166 -1.86 16.65 -3.74
CA LYS A 166 -3.13 17.37 -3.56
C LYS A 166 -4.37 16.47 -3.58
N TYR A 167 -4.26 15.23 -4.07
CA TYR A 167 -5.37 14.28 -4.10
C TYR A 167 -5.65 13.66 -2.72
N PHE A 168 -4.60 13.34 -1.96
CA PHE A 168 -4.71 12.46 -0.79
C PHE A 168 -5.37 13.12 0.43
N ASN A 169 -4.87 14.25 0.93
CA ASN A 169 -5.23 14.70 2.28
C ASN A 169 -6.67 15.22 2.46
N LYS A 170 -7.50 15.18 1.41
CA LYS A 170 -8.90 15.63 1.44
C LYS A 170 -9.74 14.76 2.36
N THR A 171 -10.72 15.39 3.02
CA THR A 171 -11.73 14.71 3.84
C THR A 171 -13.00 14.35 3.07
N ALA A 172 -13.26 15.07 1.98
CA ALA A 172 -14.31 14.71 1.03
C ALA A 172 -13.95 13.41 0.29
N LEU A 173 -14.97 12.61 -0.04
CA LEU A 173 -14.84 11.37 -0.79
C LEU A 173 -14.73 11.70 -2.28
N ASN A 174 -13.50 11.80 -2.76
CA ASN A 174 -13.14 11.98 -4.16
C ASN A 174 -12.07 10.98 -4.56
N MET A 175 -11.82 10.86 -5.87
CA MET A 175 -10.72 10.06 -6.43
C MET A 175 -9.40 10.28 -5.66
N TYR A 176 -8.85 9.19 -5.13
CA TYR A 176 -7.63 9.07 -4.33
C TYR A 176 -7.57 9.89 -3.04
N SER A 177 -8.71 10.41 -2.57
CA SER A 177 -8.77 11.06 -1.26
C SER A 177 -8.69 10.05 -0.13
N LEU A 178 -8.05 10.42 0.97
CA LEU A 178 -8.04 9.62 2.20
C LEU A 178 -9.40 9.64 2.91
N GLY A 179 -10.26 10.62 2.58
CA GLY A 179 -11.58 10.75 3.19
C GLY A 179 -11.54 11.17 4.66
N PRO A 180 -12.65 11.00 5.40
CA PRO A 180 -12.77 11.35 6.81
C PRO A 180 -11.74 10.61 7.67
N TYR A 181 -11.20 11.28 8.70
CA TYR A 181 -10.13 10.72 9.53
C TYR A 181 -10.44 9.34 10.10
N ASP A 182 -11.66 9.11 10.58
CA ASP A 182 -12.05 7.87 11.25
C ASP A 182 -11.98 6.64 10.33
N GLY A 183 -12.04 6.83 9.00
CA GLY A 183 -11.91 5.77 8.01
C GLY A 183 -10.49 5.54 7.49
N ARG A 184 -9.53 6.40 7.86
CA ARG A 184 -8.17 6.33 7.33
C ARG A 184 -7.37 5.22 8.01
N GLU A 185 -6.69 4.45 7.19
CA GLU A 185 -5.67 3.51 7.66
C GLU A 185 -4.55 3.36 6.63
N ALA A 186 -3.39 2.91 7.11
CA ALA A 186 -2.29 2.50 6.27
C ALA A 186 -1.47 1.40 6.97
N VAL A 187 -0.90 0.49 6.20
CA VAL A 187 0.13 -0.43 6.66
C VAL A 187 1.44 -0.03 6.02
N ILE A 188 2.40 0.40 6.85
CA ILE A 188 3.78 0.61 6.43
C ILE A 188 4.52 -0.73 6.52
N LEU A 189 5.36 -1.01 5.54
CA LEU A 189 6.23 -2.18 5.50
C LEU A 189 7.66 -1.78 5.13
N PHE A 190 8.64 -2.44 5.74
CA PHE A 190 10.05 -2.32 5.36
C PHE A 190 10.67 -3.70 5.14
N ASN A 191 11.67 -3.74 4.26
CA ASN A 191 12.71 -4.76 4.28
C ASN A 191 13.89 -4.22 5.09
N GLU A 192 14.11 -4.77 6.28
CA GLU A 192 15.14 -4.31 7.23
C GLU A 192 16.57 -4.44 6.69
N LYS A 193 16.81 -5.22 5.62
CA LYS A 193 18.12 -5.29 4.95
C LYS A 193 18.39 -4.10 4.03
N THR A 194 17.36 -3.41 3.56
CA THR A 194 17.45 -2.35 2.53
C THR A 194 16.87 -1.01 2.97
N ARG A 195 16.23 -0.99 4.14
CA ARG A 195 15.70 0.22 4.76
C ARG A 195 16.82 1.22 4.96
N LEU A 196 16.65 2.41 4.40
CA LEU A 196 17.60 3.49 4.60
C LEU A 196 17.46 4.09 6.01
N THR A 197 18.59 4.42 6.60
CA THR A 197 18.63 5.17 7.85
C THR A 197 18.31 6.66 7.60
N GLU A 198 17.93 7.39 8.65
CA GLU A 198 17.71 8.84 8.56
C GLU A 198 18.97 9.59 8.10
N GLU A 199 20.16 9.03 8.37
CA GLU A 199 21.45 9.61 7.98
C GLU A 199 21.75 9.40 6.48
N GLU A 200 21.30 8.28 5.90
CA GLU A 200 21.52 7.92 4.49
C GLU A 200 20.49 8.55 3.53
N THR A 201 19.42 9.14 4.06
CA THR A 201 18.36 9.82 3.29
C THR A 201 18.60 11.32 3.13
N ILE A 202 19.71 11.85 3.67
CA ILE A 202 20.17 13.21 3.39
C ILE A 202 20.81 13.22 2.00
N GLU A 203 19.98 13.34 0.96
CA GLU A 203 20.48 13.87 -0.30
C GLU A 203 21.03 15.26 -0.02
N TYR A 204 22.34 15.40 -0.19
CA TYR A 204 23.05 16.67 -0.15
C TYR A 204 22.41 17.62 -1.17
N PHE A 205 21.50 18.48 -0.71
CA PHE A 205 21.16 19.71 -1.41
C PHE A 205 22.40 20.62 -1.36
N ILE A 206 23.30 20.47 -2.32
CA ILE A 206 24.33 21.46 -2.67
C ILE A 206 23.77 22.38 -3.75
#